data_AF-C5YG21-F1
#
_entry.id   AF-C5YG21-F1
#
_cell.length_a   1.000
_cell.length_b   1.000
_cell.length_c   1.000
_cell.angle_alpha   90.00
_cell.angle_beta   90.00
_cell.angle_gamma   90.00
#
_symmetry.space_group_name_H-M   'P 1'
#
loop_
_entity.id
_entity.type
_entity.pdbx_description
1 polymer ?
#
loop_
_entity_poly.entity_id
_entity_poly.type
_entity_poly.pdbx_seq_one_letter_code
_entity_poly.pdbx_strand_id
1 'polypeptide(L)'
;MDRMEKTERFVQLKKLAGSVISYWSIISVPVEEKLNFIPLLHYAKAESVDEIPEHLAVSEDFMKTVENESNRLEKIVAEMIVRKKSKLAQIYQRSHLESPFAGQEPSDTSVAFKLVKEQISIAKAVSMERQDIVTRVELLQSACDEIEWYVSPDFNSSSTEDHQRVARGKVLVDFFPKMMEDLEDKVTLWNLKEGKLTFSFDGVDVRQKVEAMKTSYARHIKTDMDAVPGGIDIQQLVVPRRPRTPMVPVQVNEPPPPQPSDGDDSMASSGSKSDSKDSDYHPSDSEE
;
A
#
# COMPACT_ATOMS: atom_id res chain seq x y z
N MET A 1 -14.33 50.52 15.70
CA MET A 1 -14.40 49.06 15.84
C MET A 1 -14.96 48.77 17.21
N ASP A 2 -16.03 47.97 17.32
CA ASP A 2 -16.59 47.60 18.63
C ASP A 2 -15.63 46.64 19.36
N ARG A 3 -15.67 46.62 20.71
CA ARG A 3 -14.75 45.80 21.52
C ARG A 3 -14.94 44.31 21.23
N MET A 4 -16.17 43.89 20.95
CA MET A 4 -16.49 42.51 20.62
C MET A 4 -15.86 42.10 19.29
N GLU A 5 -16.06 42.91 18.26
CA GLU A 5 -15.48 42.75 16.92
C GLU A 5 -13.95 42.67 17.01
N LYS A 6 -13.32 43.54 17.82
CA LYS A 6 -11.85 43.59 17.98
C LYS A 6 -11.31 42.30 18.58
N THR A 7 -12.04 41.74 19.55
CA THR A 7 -11.70 40.49 20.22
C THR A 7 -11.85 39.30 19.28
N GLU A 8 -12.93 39.27 18.49
CA GLU A 8 -13.14 38.21 17.50
C GLU A 8 -12.01 38.17 16.45
N ARG A 9 -11.66 39.32 15.87
CA ARG A 9 -10.55 39.43 14.91
C ARG A 9 -9.22 39.02 15.51
N PHE A 10 -8.96 39.35 16.78
CA PHE A 10 -7.77 38.92 17.49
C PHE A 10 -7.67 37.39 17.59
N VAL A 11 -8.76 36.72 18.00
CA VAL A 11 -8.79 35.25 18.11
C VAL A 11 -8.54 34.58 16.77
N GLN A 12 -9.16 35.09 15.69
CA GLN A 12 -8.95 34.59 14.33
C GLN A 12 -7.50 34.76 13.87
N LEU A 13 -6.92 35.96 14.03
CA LEU A 13 -5.53 36.22 13.67
C LEU A 13 -4.54 35.40 14.50
N LYS A 14 -4.80 35.19 15.79
CA LYS A 14 -3.96 34.34 16.64
C LYS A 14 -3.96 32.89 16.14
N LYS A 15 -5.12 32.36 15.74
CA LYS A 15 -5.22 31.03 15.11
C LYS A 15 -4.43 30.98 13.79
N LEU A 16 -4.65 31.95 12.90
CA LEU A 16 -3.94 32.03 11.61
C LEU A 16 -2.42 32.16 11.79
N ALA A 17 -1.98 32.98 12.75
CA ALA A 17 -0.56 33.13 13.09
C ALA A 17 0.04 31.79 13.52
N GLY A 18 -0.66 31.03 14.36
CA GLY A 18 -0.26 29.68 14.75
C GLY A 18 -0.07 28.76 13.53
N SER A 19 -1.04 28.73 12.62
CA SER A 19 -0.97 27.93 11.38
C SER A 19 0.19 28.36 10.48
N VAL A 20 0.33 29.66 10.19
CA VAL A 20 1.40 30.20 9.32
C VAL A 20 2.79 29.90 9.89
N ILE A 21 2.99 30.12 11.19
CA ILE A 21 4.27 29.81 11.86
C ILE A 21 4.57 28.30 11.79
N SER A 22 3.54 27.46 12.00
CA SER A 22 3.65 26.02 11.87
C SER A 22 4.07 25.61 10.45
N TYR A 23 3.47 26.20 9.42
CA TYR A 23 3.83 25.93 8.03
C TYR A 23 5.22 26.46 7.65
N TRP A 24 5.65 27.62 8.15
CA TRP A 24 7.02 28.11 7.97
C TRP A 24 8.07 27.22 8.63
N SER A 25 7.71 26.41 9.63
CA SER A 25 8.62 25.40 10.19
C SER A 25 8.80 24.19 9.26
N ILE A 26 7.88 23.99 8.33
CA ILE A 26 7.86 22.89 7.34
C ILE A 26 8.45 23.35 6.00
N ILE A 27 8.09 24.56 5.57
CA ILE A 27 8.46 25.14 4.27
C ILE A 27 9.61 26.12 4.47
N SER A 28 10.63 26.03 3.61
CA SER A 28 11.70 27.02 3.54
C SER A 28 11.22 28.30 2.86
N VAL A 29 10.48 29.14 3.58
CA VAL A 29 10.06 30.48 3.14
C VAL A 29 11.22 31.47 3.34
N PRO A 30 11.62 32.25 2.31
CA PRO A 30 12.64 33.29 2.41
C PRO A 30 12.36 34.31 3.53
N VAL A 31 13.41 34.94 4.05
CA VAL A 31 13.27 35.90 5.15
C VAL A 31 12.50 37.13 4.69
N GLU A 32 12.74 37.57 3.46
CA GLU A 32 12.12 38.74 2.83
C GLU A 32 10.60 38.57 2.77
N GLU A 33 10.12 37.37 2.43
CA GLU A 33 8.69 37.05 2.44
C GLU A 33 8.11 37.06 3.85
N LYS A 34 8.85 36.54 4.85
CA LYS A 34 8.43 36.54 6.26
C LYS A 34 8.34 37.95 6.86
N LEU A 35 9.14 38.90 6.37
CA LEU A 35 9.14 40.28 6.88
C LEU A 35 7.77 40.96 6.74
N ASN A 36 7.03 40.66 5.66
CA ASN A 36 5.68 41.18 5.42
C ASN A 36 4.65 40.70 6.47
N PHE A 37 5.00 39.69 7.25
CA PHE A 37 4.14 39.02 8.22
C PHE A 37 4.68 39.12 9.65
N ILE A 38 5.69 39.96 9.93
CA ILE A 38 6.23 40.21 11.28
C ILE A 38 5.14 40.49 12.33
N PRO A 39 4.06 41.25 12.03
CA PRO A 39 2.98 41.44 13.00
C PRO A 39 2.39 40.13 13.54
N LEU A 40 2.35 39.04 12.76
CA LEU A 40 1.85 37.73 13.20
C LEU A 40 2.61 37.18 14.42
N LEU A 41 3.89 37.50 14.56
CA LEU A 41 4.67 37.03 15.71
C LEU A 41 4.19 37.64 17.02
N HIS A 42 3.66 38.88 17.00
CA HIS A 42 3.03 39.49 18.16
C HIS A 42 1.69 38.82 18.47
N TYR A 43 0.86 38.57 17.44
CA TYR A 43 -0.42 37.88 17.61
C TYR A 43 -0.28 36.45 18.15
N ALA A 44 0.74 35.71 17.72
CA ALA A 44 1.00 34.36 18.21
C ALA A 44 1.41 34.33 19.70
N LYS A 45 2.10 35.38 20.17
CA LYS A 45 2.63 35.47 21.55
C LYS A 45 1.67 36.13 22.53
N ALA A 46 0.89 37.12 22.09
CA ALA A 46 0.01 37.89 22.96
C ALA A 46 -1.07 37.01 23.59
N GLU A 47 -1.32 37.15 24.89
CA GLU A 47 -2.37 36.40 25.59
C GLU A 47 -3.74 37.04 25.38
N SER A 48 -3.79 38.38 25.31
CA SER A 48 -5.00 39.18 25.13
C SER A 48 -4.88 40.21 24.01
N VAL A 49 -6.03 40.77 23.58
CA VAL A 49 -6.09 41.83 22.57
C VAL A 49 -5.48 43.15 23.06
N ASP A 50 -5.39 43.34 24.38
CA ASP A 50 -4.88 44.56 25.01
C ASP A 50 -3.33 44.65 24.97
N GLU A 51 -2.65 43.51 24.79
CA GLU A 51 -1.20 43.44 24.57
C GLU A 51 -0.78 43.79 23.14
N ILE A 52 -1.73 43.86 22.20
CA ILE A 52 -1.44 44.18 20.81
C ILE A 52 -1.23 45.70 20.69
N PRO A 53 -0.05 46.15 20.22
CA PRO A 53 0.20 47.56 19.98
C PRO A 53 -0.84 48.17 19.03
N GLU A 54 -1.27 49.39 19.31
CA GLU A 54 -2.34 50.04 18.54
C GLU A 54 -1.98 50.26 17.06
N HIS A 55 -0.70 50.44 16.73
CA HIS A 55 -0.23 50.50 15.34
C HIS A 55 -0.31 49.17 14.59
N LEU A 56 -0.47 48.05 15.31
CA LEU A 56 -0.73 46.72 14.75
C LEU A 56 -2.22 46.37 14.78
N ALA A 57 -3.09 47.30 15.20
CA ALA A 57 -4.52 47.08 15.30
C ALA A 57 -5.11 46.66 13.94
N VAL A 58 -6.07 45.75 14.01
CA VAL A 58 -6.47 44.88 12.91
C VAL A 58 -7.20 45.62 11.79
N SER A 59 -6.56 45.76 10.62
CA SER A 59 -7.27 46.07 9.37
C SER A 59 -7.82 44.80 8.73
N GLU A 60 -8.96 44.93 8.05
CA GLU A 60 -9.56 43.82 7.31
C GLU A 60 -8.66 43.35 6.16
N ASP A 61 -7.94 44.27 5.52
CA ASP A 61 -6.95 43.98 4.48
C ASP A 61 -5.80 43.09 5.00
N PHE A 62 -5.29 43.38 6.20
CA PHE A 62 -4.25 42.56 6.81
C PHE A 62 -4.76 41.15 7.12
N MET A 63 -5.96 41.00 7.68
CA MET A 63 -6.55 39.67 7.92
C MET A 63 -6.67 38.88 6.63
N LYS A 64 -7.21 39.49 5.57
CA LYS A 64 -7.34 38.85 4.26
C LYS A 64 -5.98 38.45 3.67
N THR A 65 -4.96 39.27 3.87
CA THR A 65 -3.57 38.97 3.43
C THR A 65 -3.01 37.75 4.16
N VAL A 66 -3.23 37.66 5.48
CA VAL A 66 -2.79 36.54 6.31
C VAL A 66 -3.55 35.26 5.96
N GLU A 67 -4.87 35.35 5.75
CA GLU A 67 -5.69 34.20 5.37
C GLU A 67 -5.25 33.63 4.01
N ASN A 68 -5.03 34.51 3.02
CA ASN A 68 -4.50 34.11 1.71
C ASN A 68 -3.13 33.41 1.83
N GLU A 69 -2.24 33.93 2.67
CA GLU A 69 -0.94 33.31 2.90
C GLU A 69 -1.05 31.96 3.61
N SER A 70 -1.90 31.86 4.64
CA SER A 70 -2.19 30.60 5.32
C SER A 70 -2.68 29.54 4.34
N ASN A 71 -3.63 29.89 3.46
CA ASN A 71 -4.19 29.00 2.44
C ASN A 71 -3.13 28.60 1.40
N ARG A 72 -2.28 29.54 0.98
CA ARG A 72 -1.18 29.26 0.04
C ARG A 72 -0.18 28.26 0.65
N LEU A 73 0.25 28.50 1.88
CA LEU A 73 1.18 27.63 2.60
C LEU A 73 0.57 26.24 2.86
N GLU A 74 -0.69 26.18 3.29
CA GLU A 74 -1.42 24.93 3.50
C GLU A 74 -1.44 24.09 2.22
N LYS A 75 -1.76 24.70 1.07
CA LYS A 75 -1.73 24.00 -0.23
C LYS A 75 -0.36 23.42 -0.54
N ILE A 76 0.72 24.17 -0.29
CA ILE A 76 2.09 23.67 -0.49
C ILE A 76 2.38 22.47 0.43
N VAL A 77 2.04 22.56 1.73
CA VAL A 77 2.24 21.46 2.67
C VAL A 77 1.40 20.23 2.28
N ALA A 78 0.15 20.42 1.88
CA ALA A 78 -0.74 19.35 1.42
C ALA A 78 -0.13 18.60 0.21
N GLU A 79 0.40 19.31 -0.78
CA GLU A 79 1.11 18.68 -1.89
C GLU A 79 2.37 17.92 -1.45
N MET A 80 3.13 18.45 -0.47
CA MET A 80 4.27 17.74 0.09
C MET A 80 3.85 16.44 0.81
N ILE A 81 2.71 16.45 1.51
CA ILE A 81 2.14 15.26 2.15
C ILE A 81 1.80 14.21 1.10
N VAL A 82 1.13 14.58 0.00
CA VAL A 82 0.81 13.66 -1.09
C VAL A 82 2.07 12.99 -1.64
N ARG A 83 3.12 13.78 -1.93
CA ARG A 83 4.42 13.26 -2.40
C ARG A 83 5.06 12.31 -1.36
N LYS A 84 4.96 12.64 -0.07
CA LYS A 84 5.47 11.78 1.02
C LYS A 84 4.67 10.48 1.17
N LYS A 85 3.34 10.53 1.10
CA LYS A 85 2.48 9.33 1.12
C LYS A 85 2.79 8.41 -0.06
N SER A 86 3.01 8.96 -1.26
CA SER A 86 3.47 8.17 -2.40
C SER A 86 4.82 7.50 -2.13
N LYS A 87 5.80 8.23 -1.57
CA LYS A 87 7.10 7.66 -1.16
C LYS A 87 6.95 6.56 -0.10
N LEU A 88 6.07 6.75 0.88
CA LEU A 88 5.76 5.77 1.90
C LEU A 88 5.20 4.48 1.28
N ALA A 89 4.20 4.60 0.40
CA ALA A 89 3.62 3.48 -0.32
C ALA A 89 4.67 2.71 -1.14
N GLN A 90 5.57 3.43 -1.83
CA GLN A 90 6.66 2.80 -2.57
C GLN A 90 7.64 2.02 -1.67
N ILE A 91 7.90 2.47 -0.44
CA ILE A 91 8.78 1.74 0.50
C ILE A 91 8.11 0.43 0.91
N TYR A 92 6.83 0.46 1.28
CA TYR A 92 6.08 -0.74 1.65
C TYR A 92 5.97 -1.72 0.49
N GLN A 93 5.64 -1.22 -0.70
CA GLN A 93 5.56 -2.00 -1.92
C GLN A 93 6.89 -2.70 -2.26
N ARG A 94 8.03 -2.00 -2.16
CA ARG A 94 9.37 -2.58 -2.35
C ARG A 94 9.83 -3.52 -1.22
N SER A 95 9.10 -3.53 -0.12
CA SER A 95 9.34 -4.40 1.04
C SER A 95 8.37 -5.58 1.08
N HIS A 96 7.53 -5.73 0.05
CA HIS A 96 6.49 -6.76 -0.06
C HIS A 96 5.57 -6.79 1.16
N LEU A 97 5.14 -5.60 1.59
CA LEU A 97 4.23 -5.37 2.71
C LEU A 97 3.09 -4.44 2.30
N GLU A 98 1.93 -4.67 2.89
CA GLU A 98 0.84 -3.71 2.86
C GLU A 98 1.17 -2.50 3.72
N SER A 99 0.67 -1.32 3.32
CA SER A 99 0.79 -0.12 4.12
C SER A 99 -0.17 -0.22 5.32
N PRO A 100 0.32 -0.24 6.57
CA PRO A 100 -0.54 -0.32 7.75
C PRO A 100 -1.31 0.98 8.03
N PHE A 101 -1.07 2.03 7.24
CA PHE A 101 -1.57 3.39 7.50
C PHE A 101 -2.73 3.81 6.59
N ALA A 102 -3.45 2.85 6.00
CA ALA A 102 -4.68 3.15 5.26
C ALA A 102 -5.75 3.69 6.23
N GLY A 103 -6.20 4.93 6.05
CA GLY A 103 -7.41 5.46 6.70
C GLY A 103 -7.22 6.44 7.87
N GLN A 104 -6.00 6.81 8.27
CA GLN A 104 -5.79 7.92 9.22
C GLN A 104 -5.41 9.21 8.49
N GLU A 105 -6.40 10.07 8.26
CA GLU A 105 -6.19 11.45 7.81
C GLU A 105 -6.43 12.38 9.01
N PRO A 106 -5.37 12.87 9.70
CA PRO A 106 -5.56 13.89 10.70
C PRO A 106 -6.13 15.17 10.05
N SER A 107 -7.02 15.85 10.76
CA SER A 107 -7.69 17.06 10.25
C SER A 107 -6.74 18.27 10.10
N ASP A 108 -5.59 18.27 10.79
CA ASP A 108 -4.61 19.36 10.74
C ASP A 108 -3.45 19.01 9.79
N THR A 109 -3.22 19.88 8.80
CA THR A 109 -2.21 19.71 7.75
C THR A 109 -0.78 19.63 8.30
N SER A 110 -0.42 20.38 9.34
CA SER A 110 0.92 20.33 9.95
C SER A 110 1.15 19.03 10.72
N VAL A 111 0.13 18.57 11.45
CA VAL A 111 0.15 17.27 12.14
C VAL A 111 0.27 16.12 11.13
N ALA A 112 -0.52 16.17 10.05
CA ALA A 112 -0.44 15.21 8.94
C ALA A 112 0.98 15.09 8.37
N PHE A 113 1.66 16.22 8.19
CA PHE A 113 3.03 16.25 7.69
C PHE A 113 4.04 15.59 8.64
N LYS A 114 3.92 15.85 9.95
CA LYS A 114 4.79 15.23 10.97
C LYS A 114 4.57 13.72 11.02
N LEU A 115 3.31 13.28 11.03
CA LEU A 115 2.93 11.87 11.05
C LEU A 115 3.49 11.12 9.84
N VAL A 116 3.28 11.61 8.62
CA VAL A 116 3.81 10.92 7.42
C VAL A 116 5.35 10.89 7.40
N LYS A 117 6.02 11.91 7.96
CA LYS A 117 7.48 11.93 8.08
C LYS A 117 7.98 10.83 9.03
N GLU A 118 7.31 10.65 10.16
CA GLU A 118 7.60 9.59 11.12
C GLU A 118 7.33 8.20 10.52
N GLN A 119 6.18 8.01 9.89
CA GLN A 119 5.82 6.76 9.20
C GLN A 119 6.86 6.38 8.13
N ILE A 120 7.40 7.34 7.37
CA ILE A 120 8.50 7.08 6.42
C ILE A 120 9.76 6.60 7.15
N SER A 121 10.08 7.14 8.33
CA SER A 121 11.23 6.70 9.11
C SER A 121 11.07 5.25 9.56
N ILE A 122 9.89 4.90 10.08
CA ILE A 122 9.54 3.54 10.49
C ILE A 122 9.59 2.58 9.29
N ALA A 123 8.95 2.95 8.17
CA ALA A 123 8.91 2.13 6.97
C ALA A 123 10.32 1.85 6.42
N LYS A 124 11.24 2.80 6.51
CA LYS A 124 12.65 2.59 6.12
C LYS A 124 13.35 1.57 7.02
N ALA A 125 13.16 1.66 8.33
CA ALA A 125 13.75 0.70 9.28
C ALA A 125 13.23 -0.72 8.99
N VAL A 126 11.91 -0.87 8.86
CA VAL A 126 11.28 -2.15 8.50
C VAL A 126 11.78 -2.67 7.14
N SER A 127 11.93 -1.79 6.14
CA SER A 127 12.45 -2.16 4.83
C SER A 127 13.89 -2.69 4.92
N MET A 128 14.74 -2.06 5.73
CA MET A 128 16.12 -2.50 5.96
C MET A 128 16.19 -3.86 6.65
N GLU A 129 15.36 -4.09 7.66
CA GLU A 129 15.30 -5.37 8.39
C GLU A 129 14.85 -6.54 7.48
N ARG A 130 13.95 -6.26 6.54
CA ARG A 130 13.40 -7.25 5.60
C ARG A 130 14.28 -7.50 4.38
N GLN A 131 15.27 -6.66 4.14
CA GLN A 131 16.01 -6.58 2.88
C GLN A 131 16.67 -7.90 2.46
N ASP A 132 17.30 -8.64 3.38
CA ASP A 132 17.98 -9.93 3.09
C ASP A 132 16.96 -11.00 2.65
N ILE A 133 15.90 -11.20 3.43
CA ILE A 133 14.87 -12.21 3.13
C ILE A 133 14.13 -11.86 1.83
N VAL A 134 13.72 -10.59 1.64
CA VAL A 134 13.07 -10.14 0.41
C VAL A 134 13.94 -10.42 -0.81
N THR A 135 15.22 -10.06 -0.78
CA THR A 135 16.14 -10.29 -1.90
C THR A 135 16.35 -11.79 -2.19
N ARG A 136 16.34 -12.64 -1.17
CA ARG A 136 16.43 -14.10 -1.35
C ARG A 136 15.17 -14.68 -2.00
N VAL A 137 13.98 -14.22 -1.61
CA VAL A 137 12.73 -14.62 -2.25
C VAL A 137 12.70 -14.19 -3.72
N GLU A 138 13.04 -12.93 -4.02
CA GLU A 138 13.12 -12.42 -5.41
C GLU A 138 14.13 -13.20 -6.26
N LEU A 139 15.27 -13.58 -5.66
CA LEU A 139 16.30 -14.38 -6.32
C LEU A 139 15.81 -15.81 -6.59
N LEU A 140 15.14 -16.45 -5.63
CA LEU A 140 14.56 -17.77 -5.80
C LEU A 140 13.45 -17.78 -6.86
N GLN A 141 12.59 -16.76 -6.90
CA GLN A 141 11.59 -16.62 -7.97
C GLN A 141 12.25 -16.50 -9.35
N SER A 142 13.30 -15.69 -9.47
CA SER A 142 14.07 -15.56 -10.71
C SER A 142 14.75 -16.88 -11.11
N ALA A 143 15.25 -17.63 -10.12
CA ALA A 143 15.81 -18.96 -10.35
C ALA A 143 14.75 -19.97 -10.78
N CYS A 144 13.54 -19.92 -10.22
CA CYS A 144 12.42 -20.75 -10.68
C CYS A 144 12.16 -20.54 -12.17
N ASP A 145 12.08 -19.28 -12.62
CA ASP A 145 11.80 -18.98 -14.03
C ASP A 145 12.90 -19.50 -14.97
N GLU A 146 14.17 -19.35 -14.57
CA GLU A 146 15.30 -19.83 -15.37
C GLU A 146 15.35 -21.36 -15.41
N ILE A 147 15.03 -22.03 -14.30
CA ILE A 147 14.91 -23.50 -14.25
C ILE A 147 13.73 -23.95 -15.11
N GLU A 148 12.56 -23.33 -15.00
CA GLU A 148 11.36 -23.65 -15.78
C GLU A 148 11.63 -23.49 -17.28
N TRP A 149 12.31 -22.41 -17.68
CA TRP A 149 12.76 -22.23 -19.04
C TRP A 149 13.75 -23.34 -19.48
N TYR A 150 14.70 -23.72 -18.63
CA TYR A 150 15.70 -24.73 -18.96
C TYR A 150 15.10 -26.13 -19.14
N VAL A 151 14.10 -26.49 -18.35
CA VAL A 151 13.42 -27.81 -18.42
C VAL A 151 12.29 -27.85 -19.46
N SER A 152 12.01 -26.74 -20.16
CA SER A 152 10.93 -26.67 -21.13
C SER A 152 11.30 -27.40 -22.44
N PRO A 153 10.44 -28.31 -22.95
CA PRO A 153 10.75 -29.13 -24.13
C PRO A 153 10.81 -28.35 -25.45
N ASP A 154 10.24 -27.14 -25.51
CA ASP A 154 10.16 -26.30 -26.72
C ASP A 154 11.40 -25.39 -26.93
N PHE A 155 12.47 -25.60 -26.15
CA PHE A 155 13.66 -24.78 -26.24
C PHE A 155 14.52 -25.13 -27.48
N ASN A 156 14.72 -24.15 -28.37
CA ASN A 156 15.54 -24.29 -29.58
C ASN A 156 16.90 -23.57 -29.39
N SER A 157 17.96 -24.31 -29.04
CA SER A 157 19.28 -23.80 -28.66
C SER A 157 20.10 -23.22 -29.82
N SER A 158 19.63 -22.14 -30.42
CA SER A 158 20.18 -21.62 -31.68
C SER A 158 20.99 -20.33 -31.53
N SER A 159 20.97 -19.69 -30.35
CA SER A 159 21.72 -18.46 -30.07
C SER A 159 22.77 -18.59 -28.94
N THR A 160 23.71 -17.63 -28.88
CA THR A 160 24.69 -17.54 -27.78
C THR A 160 24.03 -17.26 -26.42
N GLU A 161 22.92 -16.51 -26.41
CA GLU A 161 22.15 -16.24 -25.19
C GLU A 161 21.52 -17.52 -24.64
N ASP A 162 21.02 -18.39 -25.53
CA ASP A 162 20.48 -19.70 -25.19
C ASP A 162 21.53 -20.61 -24.54
N HIS A 163 22.77 -20.60 -25.05
CA HIS A 163 23.87 -21.36 -24.43
C HIS A 163 24.19 -20.88 -23.01
N GLN A 164 24.16 -19.57 -22.76
CA GLN A 164 24.38 -19.03 -21.41
C GLN A 164 23.24 -19.39 -20.46
N ARG A 165 21.99 -19.30 -20.92
CA ARG A 165 20.81 -19.70 -20.14
C ARG A 165 20.84 -21.19 -19.80
N VAL A 166 21.25 -22.06 -20.72
CA VAL A 166 21.44 -23.50 -20.46
C VAL A 166 22.48 -23.75 -19.37
N ALA A 167 23.64 -23.09 -19.44
CA ALA A 167 24.67 -23.22 -18.41
C ALA A 167 24.17 -22.75 -17.04
N ARG A 168 23.40 -21.65 -17.00
CA ARG A 168 22.77 -21.16 -15.76
C ARG A 168 21.72 -22.12 -15.23
N GLY A 169 20.82 -22.61 -16.07
CA GLY A 169 19.77 -23.56 -15.71
C GLY A 169 20.33 -24.82 -15.06
N LYS A 170 21.39 -25.41 -15.65
CA LYS A 170 22.09 -26.58 -15.07
C LYS A 170 22.58 -26.33 -13.65
N VAL A 171 23.32 -25.25 -13.44
CA VAL A 171 23.86 -24.92 -12.11
C VAL A 171 22.74 -24.59 -11.12
N LEU A 172 21.71 -23.87 -11.58
CA LEU A 172 20.57 -23.53 -10.74
C LEU A 172 19.81 -24.77 -10.31
N VAL A 173 19.57 -25.74 -11.20
CA VAL A 173 18.92 -27.01 -10.84
C VAL A 173 19.63 -27.68 -9.66
N ASP A 174 20.96 -27.75 -9.66
CA ASP A 174 21.73 -28.37 -8.57
C ASP A 174 21.71 -27.54 -7.29
N PHE A 175 21.75 -26.20 -7.41
CA PHE A 175 21.91 -25.29 -6.27
C PHE A 175 20.58 -24.87 -5.63
N PHE A 176 19.47 -24.97 -6.36
CA PHE A 176 18.15 -24.50 -5.95
C PHE A 176 17.64 -25.09 -4.63
N PRO A 177 17.82 -26.40 -4.31
CA PRO A 177 17.46 -26.96 -3.01
C PRO A 177 18.12 -26.22 -1.85
N LYS A 178 19.43 -25.98 -1.96
CA LYS A 178 20.19 -25.27 -0.93
C LYS A 178 19.73 -23.82 -0.77
N MET A 179 19.41 -23.15 -1.87
CA MET A 179 18.86 -21.79 -1.80
C MET A 179 17.53 -21.73 -1.03
N MET A 180 16.67 -22.74 -1.22
CA MET A 180 15.39 -22.85 -0.49
C MET A 180 15.63 -23.13 0.99
N GLU A 181 16.50 -24.08 1.34
CA GLU A 181 16.88 -24.38 2.73
C GLU A 181 17.46 -23.14 3.44
N ASP A 182 18.41 -22.44 2.80
CA ASP A 182 19.00 -21.21 3.32
C ASP A 182 17.93 -20.13 3.60
N LEU A 183 16.91 -20.01 2.74
CA LEU A 183 15.81 -19.07 2.94
C LEU A 183 14.92 -19.48 4.12
N GLU A 184 14.61 -20.77 4.26
CA GLU A 184 13.81 -21.29 5.37
C GLU A 184 14.49 -21.07 6.71
N ASP A 185 15.80 -21.33 6.81
CA ASP A 185 16.60 -21.06 8.00
C ASP A 185 16.58 -19.57 8.36
N LYS A 186 16.74 -18.71 7.36
CA LYS A 186 16.69 -17.25 7.53
C LYS A 186 15.34 -16.77 8.04
N VAL A 187 14.24 -17.25 7.45
CA VAL A 187 12.88 -16.92 7.90
C VAL A 187 12.63 -17.44 9.31
N THR A 188 13.10 -18.64 9.63
CA THR A 188 12.99 -19.23 10.97
C THR A 188 13.71 -18.39 12.01
N LEU A 189 14.95 -17.99 11.72
CA LEU A 189 15.74 -17.15 12.61
C LEU A 189 15.11 -15.76 12.80
N TRP A 190 14.60 -15.16 11.72
CA TRP A 190 13.93 -13.87 11.79
C TRP A 190 12.64 -13.94 12.63
N ASN A 191 11.80 -14.96 12.42
CA ASN A 191 10.59 -15.18 13.20
C ASN A 191 10.88 -15.27 14.69
N LEU A 192 11.92 -16.04 15.06
CA LEU A 192 12.36 -16.17 16.44
C LEU A 192 12.84 -14.83 17.03
N LYS A 193 13.66 -14.09 16.29
CA LYS A 193 14.23 -12.81 16.73
C LYS A 193 13.16 -11.74 16.93
N GLU A 194 12.22 -11.63 16.00
CA GLU A 194 11.18 -10.60 16.00
C GLU A 194 9.93 -11.00 16.79
N GLY A 195 9.89 -12.22 17.36
CA GLY A 195 8.74 -12.74 18.09
C GLY A 195 7.49 -12.90 17.20
N LYS A 196 7.67 -13.14 15.90
CA LYS A 196 6.60 -13.26 14.91
C LYS A 196 6.43 -14.69 14.47
N LEU A 197 5.19 -15.09 14.18
CA LEU A 197 4.89 -16.45 13.70
C LEU A 197 5.25 -16.65 12.23
N THR A 198 5.12 -15.61 11.41
CA THR A 198 5.30 -15.70 9.96
C THR A 198 6.02 -14.47 9.39
N PHE A 199 6.79 -14.69 8.33
CA PHE A 199 7.31 -13.63 7.47
C PHE A 199 6.46 -13.63 6.19
N SER A 200 5.64 -12.60 6.00
CA SER A 200 4.86 -12.46 4.77
C SER A 200 5.67 -11.83 3.64
N PHE A 201 5.38 -12.22 2.40
CA PHE A 201 5.85 -11.61 1.16
C PHE A 201 4.64 -11.53 0.22
N ASP A 202 4.21 -10.32 -0.14
CA ASP A 202 2.97 -10.06 -0.90
C ASP A 202 1.74 -10.73 -0.27
N GLY A 203 1.63 -10.61 1.05
CA GLY A 203 0.51 -11.19 1.82
C GLY A 203 0.59 -12.70 2.07
N VAL A 204 1.56 -13.42 1.48
CA VAL A 204 1.70 -14.87 1.63
C VAL A 204 2.90 -15.21 2.51
N ASP A 205 2.78 -16.20 3.40
CA ASP A 205 3.90 -16.70 4.18
C ASP A 205 5.01 -17.24 3.26
N VAL A 206 6.24 -16.76 3.45
CA VAL A 206 7.39 -17.21 2.67
C VAL A 206 7.61 -18.71 2.76
N ARG A 207 7.31 -19.35 3.90
CA ARG A 207 7.40 -20.82 4.02
C ARG A 207 6.44 -21.54 3.08
N GLN A 208 5.21 -21.03 2.93
CA GLN A 208 4.25 -21.57 1.96
C GLN A 208 4.74 -21.39 0.52
N LYS A 209 5.37 -20.25 0.20
CA LYS A 209 5.99 -20.03 -1.12
C LYS A 209 7.12 -21.04 -1.37
N VAL A 210 7.99 -21.29 -0.39
CA VAL A 210 9.07 -22.27 -0.51
C VAL A 210 8.54 -23.68 -0.72
N GLU A 211 7.50 -24.10 0.02
CA GLU A 211 6.87 -25.40 -0.18
C GLU A 211 6.25 -25.56 -1.59
N ALA A 212 5.64 -24.49 -2.12
CA ALA A 212 5.17 -24.48 -3.50
C ALA A 212 6.33 -24.62 -4.51
N MET A 213 7.46 -23.94 -4.27
CA MET A 213 8.68 -24.07 -5.09
C MET A 213 9.25 -25.50 -5.03
N LYS A 214 9.34 -26.12 -3.85
CA LYS A 214 9.78 -27.52 -3.68
C LYS A 214 8.88 -28.48 -4.46
N THR A 215 7.57 -28.29 -4.37
CA THR A 215 6.59 -29.10 -5.10
C THR A 215 6.77 -28.97 -6.62
N SER A 216 7.02 -27.75 -7.11
CA SER A 216 7.30 -27.54 -8.53
C SER A 216 8.62 -28.17 -8.97
N TYR A 217 9.69 -27.90 -8.23
CA TYR A 217 11.02 -28.43 -8.47
C TYR A 217 11.03 -29.98 -8.54
N ALA A 218 10.35 -30.65 -7.60
CA ALA A 218 10.23 -32.10 -7.57
C ALA A 218 9.50 -32.67 -8.80
N ARG A 219 8.49 -31.97 -9.35
CA ARG A 219 7.82 -32.38 -10.60
C ARG A 219 8.77 -32.35 -11.79
N HIS A 220 9.59 -31.31 -11.91
CA HIS A 220 10.45 -31.13 -13.07
C HIS A 220 11.68 -32.06 -13.03
N ILE A 221 12.28 -32.30 -11.86
CA ILE A 221 13.51 -33.12 -11.76
C ILE A 221 13.26 -34.62 -11.72
N LYS A 222 12.09 -35.06 -11.24
CA LYS A 222 11.72 -36.48 -11.30
C LYS A 222 11.56 -36.99 -12.74
N THR A 223 11.62 -36.10 -13.73
CA THR A 223 11.55 -36.41 -15.16
C THR A 223 12.92 -36.68 -15.79
N ASP A 224 14.05 -36.31 -15.15
CA ASP A 224 15.37 -36.30 -15.81
C ASP A 224 16.56 -36.72 -14.91
N MET A 225 16.33 -37.50 -13.84
CA MET A 225 17.39 -37.96 -12.90
C MET A 225 18.25 -39.14 -13.43
N ASP A 226 18.36 -39.31 -14.75
CA ASP A 226 19.27 -40.29 -15.38
C ASP A 226 20.39 -39.60 -16.19
N ALA A 227 20.90 -38.43 -15.78
CA ALA A 227 22.28 -38.00 -16.10
C ALA A 227 22.66 -36.67 -15.43
N VAL A 228 23.77 -36.68 -14.69
CA VAL A 228 24.96 -35.81 -14.85
C VAL A 228 25.64 -35.56 -13.49
N PRO A 229 26.95 -35.83 -13.35
CA PRO A 229 27.72 -35.55 -12.15
C PRO A 229 28.47 -34.21 -12.19
N GLY A 230 28.44 -33.48 -11.07
CA GLY A 230 29.63 -32.94 -10.39
C GLY A 230 30.19 -31.57 -10.83
N GLY A 231 29.89 -30.56 -10.01
CA GLY A 231 30.83 -29.51 -9.57
C GLY A 231 31.11 -28.34 -10.52
N ILE A 232 30.43 -27.20 -10.31
CA ILE A 232 30.75 -25.94 -10.99
C ILE A 232 30.85 -24.80 -9.96
N ASP A 233 31.86 -23.94 -10.14
CA ASP A 233 32.17 -22.78 -9.31
C ASP A 233 31.11 -21.67 -9.41
N ILE A 234 30.55 -21.33 -8.26
CA ILE A 234 29.34 -20.52 -8.04
C ILE A 234 29.62 -19.02 -8.25
N GLN A 235 30.89 -18.59 -8.25
CA GLN A 235 31.22 -17.15 -8.29
C GLN A 235 31.11 -16.50 -9.67
N GLN A 236 30.81 -17.26 -10.74
CA GLN A 236 30.75 -16.74 -12.12
C GLN A 236 29.33 -16.63 -12.70
N LEU A 237 28.29 -17.05 -11.97
CA LEU A 237 26.91 -16.99 -12.47
C LEU A 237 26.18 -15.72 -12.03
N VAL A 238 26.12 -14.74 -12.92
CA VAL A 238 25.18 -13.61 -12.80
C VAL A 238 23.79 -14.10 -13.21
N VAL A 239 22.97 -14.49 -12.25
CA VAL A 239 21.52 -14.66 -12.48
C VAL A 239 20.95 -13.26 -12.69
N PRO A 240 20.32 -12.96 -13.84
CA PRO A 240 19.65 -11.69 -14.05
C PRO A 240 18.60 -11.51 -12.95
N ARG A 241 18.81 -10.55 -12.06
CA ARG A 241 17.79 -10.18 -11.07
C ARG A 241 16.65 -9.53 -11.83
N ARG A 242 15.42 -10.01 -11.61
CA ARG A 242 14.24 -9.22 -11.99
C ARG A 242 14.38 -7.82 -11.37
N PRO A 243 13.97 -6.74 -12.07
CA PRO A 243 13.69 -5.48 -11.39
C PRO A 243 12.76 -5.78 -10.21
N ARG A 244 13.04 -5.25 -9.01
CA ARG A 244 12.21 -5.50 -7.83
C ARG A 244 10.74 -5.35 -8.21
N THR A 245 10.01 -6.46 -8.22
CA THR A 245 8.62 -6.44 -8.65
C THR A 245 7.81 -5.77 -7.55
N PRO A 246 7.06 -4.71 -7.87
CA PRO A 246 6.18 -4.11 -6.89
C PRO A 246 5.21 -5.16 -6.34
N MET A 247 4.93 -5.14 -5.03
CA MET A 247 3.88 -5.97 -4.42
C MET A 247 2.62 -5.94 -5.29
N VAL A 248 2.15 -7.12 -5.67
CA VAL A 248 0.86 -7.32 -6.33
C VAL A 248 -0.16 -7.60 -5.23
N PRO A 249 -1.19 -6.76 -5.06
CA PRO A 249 -2.25 -7.03 -4.10
C PRO A 249 -2.86 -8.41 -4.37
N VAL A 250 -3.05 -9.22 -3.33
CA VAL A 250 -3.80 -10.47 -3.45
C VAL A 250 -5.24 -10.10 -3.81
N GLN A 251 -5.69 -10.49 -5.01
CA GLN A 251 -7.11 -10.40 -5.35
C GLN A 251 -7.85 -11.40 -4.45
N VAL A 252 -8.65 -10.89 -3.52
CA VAL A 252 -9.64 -11.70 -2.82
C VAL A 252 -10.66 -12.12 -3.87
N ASN A 253 -10.59 -13.36 -4.32
CA ASN A 253 -11.66 -13.95 -5.12
C ASN A 253 -12.90 -13.98 -4.23
N GLU A 254 -13.88 -13.13 -4.53
CA GLU A 254 -15.20 -13.19 -3.91
C GLU A 254 -15.77 -14.59 -4.18
N PRO A 255 -16.27 -15.31 -3.15
CA PRO A 255 -16.92 -16.58 -3.38
C PRO A 255 -18.10 -16.37 -4.33
N PRO A 256 -18.35 -17.28 -5.28
CA PRO A 256 -19.47 -17.15 -6.20
C PRO A 256 -20.77 -17.01 -5.40
N PRO A 257 -21.71 -16.16 -5.85
CA PRO A 257 -22.98 -16.00 -5.17
C PRO A 257 -23.67 -17.37 -5.05
N PRO A 258 -24.32 -17.66 -3.90
CA PRO A 258 -25.00 -18.93 -3.72
C PRO A 258 -26.02 -19.13 -4.84
N GLN A 259 -25.90 -20.25 -5.54
CA GLN A 259 -26.89 -20.62 -6.55
C GLN A 259 -28.25 -20.76 -5.86
N PRO A 260 -29.34 -20.27 -6.49
CA PRO A 260 -30.68 -20.48 -5.95
C PRO A 260 -30.91 -21.98 -5.82
N SER A 261 -31.28 -22.43 -4.61
CA SER A 261 -31.66 -23.81 -4.37
C SER A 261 -32.92 -24.09 -5.18
N ASP A 262 -32.85 -25.07 -6.09
CA ASP A 262 -34.04 -25.62 -6.71
C ASP A 262 -34.95 -26.14 -5.61
N GLY A 263 -36.06 -25.43 -5.42
CA GLY A 263 -37.12 -25.84 -4.50
C GLY A 263 -37.72 -27.13 -5.03
N ASP A 264 -37.62 -28.17 -4.20
CA ASP A 264 -38.39 -29.41 -4.31
C ASP A 264 -39.89 -29.09 -4.21
N ASP A 265 -40.55 -28.88 -5.36
CA ASP A 265 -42.01 -28.95 -5.46
C ASP A 265 -42.42 -30.41 -5.77
N SER A 266 -42.29 -31.24 -4.74
CA SER A 266 -43.07 -32.47 -4.63
C SER A 266 -44.37 -32.17 -3.91
N MET A 267 -45.51 -32.19 -4.60
CA MET A 267 -46.76 -32.79 -4.06
C MET A 267 -47.89 -32.90 -5.10
N ALA A 268 -48.33 -34.14 -5.24
CA ALA A 268 -49.72 -34.58 -5.32
C ALA A 268 -50.59 -34.07 -6.48
N SER A 269 -50.63 -34.85 -7.56
CA SER A 269 -51.80 -34.93 -8.43
C SER A 269 -52.73 -36.01 -7.90
N SER A 270 -53.87 -35.61 -7.35
CA SER A 270 -55.01 -36.49 -7.09
C SER A 270 -56.32 -35.75 -7.36
N GLY A 271 -57.15 -36.35 -8.21
CA GLY A 271 -58.57 -36.44 -7.94
C GLY A 271 -59.49 -35.37 -8.54
N SER A 272 -59.94 -35.66 -9.76
CA SER A 272 -61.36 -35.81 -10.11
C SER A 272 -62.33 -34.62 -10.15
N LYS A 273 -63.01 -34.54 -11.32
CA LYS A 273 -64.45 -34.20 -11.53
C LYS A 273 -64.84 -32.74 -11.23
N SER A 274 -65.78 -32.10 -11.90
CA SER A 274 -66.63 -32.32 -13.09
C SER A 274 -67.50 -31.05 -13.16
N ASP A 275 -67.92 -30.65 -14.36
CA ASP A 275 -69.14 -29.89 -14.67
C ASP A 275 -69.55 -28.69 -13.78
N SER A 276 -69.61 -27.51 -14.37
CA SER A 276 -70.88 -26.93 -14.84
C SER A 276 -70.69 -25.47 -15.25
N LYS A 277 -71.13 -25.16 -16.48
CA LYS A 277 -71.58 -23.83 -16.87
C LYS A 277 -72.91 -23.56 -16.14
N ASP A 278 -73.06 -22.38 -15.55
CA ASP A 278 -74.10 -21.40 -15.90
C ASP A 278 -74.29 -20.34 -14.83
N SER A 279 -74.92 -19.26 -15.31
CA SER A 279 -75.60 -18.16 -14.62
C SER A 279 -74.74 -17.03 -14.05
N ASP A 280 -74.69 -15.95 -14.83
CA ASP A 280 -75.32 -14.67 -14.52
C ASP A 280 -75.46 -14.28 -13.05
N TYR A 281 -75.01 -13.05 -12.77
CA TYR A 281 -75.71 -11.98 -12.06
C TYR A 281 -74.76 -11.23 -11.12
N HIS A 282 -74.53 -9.94 -11.37
CA HIS A 282 -74.60 -8.85 -10.37
C HIS A 282 -74.29 -7.48 -11.03
N PRO A 283 -74.70 -6.37 -10.41
CA PRO A 283 -75.48 -5.33 -11.05
C PRO A 283 -74.72 -3.99 -11.08
N SER A 284 -75.39 -3.01 -11.67
CA SER A 284 -75.15 -1.57 -11.56
C SER A 284 -74.54 -1.12 -10.22
N ASP A 285 -73.40 -0.44 -10.30
CA ASP A 285 -73.04 0.59 -9.33
C ASP A 285 -73.38 1.95 -9.94
N SER A 286 -74.28 2.63 -9.25
CA SER A 286 -74.61 4.05 -9.38
C SER A 286 -73.95 4.79 -8.22
N GLU A 287 -73.91 6.12 -8.35
CA GLU A 287 -73.56 7.13 -7.34
C GLU A 287 -72.06 7.45 -7.32
N GLU A 288 -71.68 8.55 -7.98
CA GLU A 288 -71.68 9.96 -7.48
C GLU A 288 -70.51 10.25 -6.54
#